data_AF-A0A399SL85-F1
#
_entry.id   AF-A0A399SL85-F1
#
_cell.length_a   1.000
_cell.length_b   1.000
_cell.length_c   1.000
_cell.angle_alpha   90.00
_cell.angle_beta   90.00
_cell.angle_gamma   90.00
#
_symmetry.space_group_name_H-M   'P 1'
#
loop_
_entity.id
_entity.type
_entity.pdbx_description
1 polymer ?
#
loop_
_entity_poly.entity_id
_entity_poly.type
_entity_poly.pdbx_seq_one_letter_code
_entity_poly.pdbx_strand_id
1 'polypeptide(L)'
;ARMHVGDPFHFATRQTLFGVASLAIVLSVSLLTPRGARRASVMIYLLAILVMAALPFLGHHAKGATRWLELGGFTLQPSEFMKPALIILVSWMFAEGQKGQGVPGVSIAFCLYGLAVVLLLLQPDVGQTILITIAFGAAFFMAGVPWAWIIGLATVAMGGALSLYFVFDHVAS
;
A
#
# COMPACT_ATOMS: atom_id res chain seq x y z
N ALA A 1 20.80 12.66 -28.39
CA ALA A 1 19.45 12.79 -28.96
C ALA A 1 18.87 11.39 -29.19
N ARG A 2 18.08 10.83 -28.27
CA ARG A 2 17.52 9.46 -28.38
C ARG A 2 16.07 9.32 -27.92
N MET A 3 15.31 10.42 -27.84
CA MET A 3 13.85 10.36 -27.79
C MET A 3 13.32 11.40 -28.76
N HIS A 4 12.61 10.97 -29.80
CA HIS A 4 11.91 11.83 -30.76
C HIS A 4 10.69 12.48 -30.07
N VAL A 5 10.94 13.33 -29.08
CA VAL A 5 9.92 14.16 -28.46
C VAL A 5 10.02 15.52 -29.14
N GLY A 6 9.02 15.90 -29.91
CA GLY A 6 9.00 17.16 -30.68
C GLY A 6 8.98 18.42 -29.83
N ASP A 7 8.77 18.29 -28.51
CA ASP A 7 8.72 19.38 -27.54
C ASP A 7 9.71 19.15 -26.38
N PRO A 8 10.74 20.01 -26.21
CA PRO A 8 11.70 19.92 -25.10
C PRO A 8 11.05 19.92 -23.71
N PHE A 9 9.84 20.48 -23.57
CA PHE A 9 9.16 20.65 -22.28
C PHE A 9 8.17 19.52 -21.95
N HIS A 10 8.07 18.48 -22.77
CA HIS A 10 7.08 17.41 -22.58
C HIS A 10 7.05 16.80 -21.17
N PHE A 11 8.23 16.50 -20.60
CA PHE A 11 8.33 15.96 -19.24
C PHE A 11 7.99 17.00 -18.17
N ALA A 12 8.44 18.25 -18.36
CA ALA A 12 8.15 19.34 -17.44
C ALA A 12 6.64 19.61 -17.35
N THR A 13 5.94 19.70 -18.49
CA THR A 13 4.49 19.93 -18.52
C THR A 13 3.72 18.82 -17.81
N ARG A 14 4.08 17.54 -18.03
CA ARG A 14 3.46 16.42 -17.29
C ARG A 14 3.73 16.49 -15.79
N GLN A 15 4.95 16.80 -15.38
CA GLN A 15 5.31 16.90 -13.96
C GLN A 15 4.62 18.08 -13.28
N THR A 16 4.46 19.22 -13.94
CA THR A 16 3.68 20.35 -13.44
C THR A 16 2.20 19.99 -13.28
N LEU A 17 1.60 19.28 -14.25
CA LEU A 17 0.22 18.81 -14.14
C LEU A 17 0.01 17.87 -12.95
N PHE A 18 0.89 16.88 -12.77
CA PHE A 18 0.84 16.00 -11.59
C PHE A 18 1.10 16.76 -10.30
N GLY A 19 1.99 17.75 -10.32
CA GLY A 19 2.25 18.65 -9.19
C GLY A 19 0.99 19.40 -8.75
N VAL A 20 0.30 20.06 -9.68
CA VAL A 20 -0.94 20.79 -9.42
C VAL A 20 -2.05 19.84 -8.95
N ALA A 21 -2.20 18.68 -9.58
CA ALA A 21 -3.16 17.67 -9.15
C ALA A 21 -2.88 17.17 -7.72
N SER A 22 -1.60 16.92 -7.40
CA SER A 22 -1.19 16.49 -6.05
C SER A 22 -1.47 17.57 -5.00
N LEU A 23 -1.24 18.85 -5.32
CA LEU A 23 -1.55 19.97 -4.44
C LEU A 23 -3.06 20.04 -4.14
N ALA A 24 -3.91 19.89 -5.16
CA ALA A 24 -5.35 19.86 -4.97
C ALA A 24 -5.80 18.71 -4.04
N ILE A 25 -5.19 17.53 -4.18
CA ILE A 25 -5.45 16.38 -3.31
C ILE A 25 -5.03 16.69 -1.87
N VAL A 26 -3.82 17.22 -1.66
CA VAL A 26 -3.30 17.58 -0.33
C VAL A 26 -4.23 18.59 0.37
N LEU A 27 -4.65 19.64 -0.34
CA LEU A 27 -5.58 20.64 0.22
C LEU A 27 -6.94 20.03 0.55
N SER A 28 -7.47 19.18 -0.33
CA SER A 28 -8.75 18.50 -0.10
C SER A 28 -8.71 17.58 1.12
N VAL A 29 -7.63 16.79 1.26
CA VAL A 29 -7.43 15.89 2.39
C VAL A 29 -7.20 16.68 3.69
N SER A 30 -6.50 17.81 3.64
CA SER A 30 -6.28 18.68 4.80
C SER A 30 -7.56 19.27 5.39
N LEU A 31 -8.64 19.37 4.59
CA LEU A 31 -9.93 19.88 5.03
C LEU A 31 -10.83 18.77 5.63
N LEU A 32 -10.43 17.50 5.54
CA LEU A 32 -11.23 16.39 6.05
C LEU A 32 -11.18 16.34 7.57
N THR A 33 -12.36 16.16 8.18
CA THR A 33 -12.45 15.83 9.60
C THR A 33 -11.87 14.42 9.86
N PRO A 34 -11.43 14.10 11.09
CA PRO A 34 -10.91 12.77 11.42
C PRO A 34 -11.88 11.62 11.09
N ARG A 35 -13.19 11.86 11.19
CA ARG A 35 -14.23 10.90 10.79
C ARG A 35 -14.29 10.74 9.26
N GLY A 36 -14.18 11.85 8.53
CA GLY A 36 -14.11 11.86 7.07
C GLY A 36 -12.88 11.11 6.56
N ALA A 37 -11.71 11.37 7.15
CA ALA A 37 -10.45 10.70 6.80
C ALA A 37 -10.52 9.18 7.01
N ARG A 38 -11.13 8.71 8.10
CA ARG A 38 -11.36 7.26 8.33
C ARG A 38 -12.26 6.66 7.26
N ARG A 39 -13.39 7.31 6.95
CA ARG A 39 -14.34 6.81 5.95
C ARG A 39 -13.72 6.77 4.54
N ALA A 40 -12.99 7.82 4.17
CA ALA A 40 -12.23 7.87 2.93
C ALA A 40 -11.18 6.74 2.88
N SER A 41 -10.47 6.50 3.98
CA SER A 41 -9.47 5.42 4.07
C SER A 41 -10.10 4.03 3.88
N VAL A 42 -11.29 3.77 4.43
CA VAL A 42 -12.01 2.51 4.17
C VAL A 42 -12.29 2.35 2.68
N MET A 43 -12.84 3.39 2.03
CA MET A 43 -13.19 3.35 0.61
C MET A 43 -11.94 3.19 -0.28
N ILE A 44 -10.88 3.96 -0.01
CA ILE A 44 -9.61 3.89 -0.74
C ILE A 44 -8.98 2.50 -0.58
N TYR A 45 -8.95 1.97 0.64
CA TYR A 45 -8.39 0.64 0.90
C TYR A 45 -9.17 -0.45 0.15
N LEU A 46 -10.50 -0.47 0.26
CA LEU A 46 -11.33 -1.45 -0.45
C LEU A 46 -11.17 -1.34 -1.97
N LEU A 47 -11.21 -0.13 -2.53
CA LEU A 47 -11.03 0.08 -3.96
C LEU A 47 -9.63 -0.38 -4.42
N ALA A 48 -8.58 -0.03 -3.67
CA ALA A 48 -7.23 -0.44 -4.00
C ALA A 48 -7.07 -1.96 -3.96
N ILE A 49 -7.61 -2.63 -2.95
CA ILE A 49 -7.61 -4.09 -2.82
C ILE A 49 -8.35 -4.74 -3.99
N LEU A 50 -9.53 -4.24 -4.35
CA LEU A 50 -10.31 -4.76 -5.48
C LEU A 50 -9.55 -4.61 -6.81
N VAL A 51 -8.96 -3.45 -7.06
CA VAL A 51 -8.15 -3.21 -8.25
C VAL A 51 -6.92 -4.12 -8.24
N MET A 52 -6.21 -4.23 -7.12
CA MET A 52 -5.05 -5.11 -6.98
C MET A 52 -5.38 -6.59 -7.18
N ALA A 53 -6.54 -7.04 -6.71
CA ALA A 53 -7.02 -8.40 -6.92
C ALA A 53 -7.47 -8.65 -8.37
N ALA A 54 -7.92 -7.61 -9.07
CA ALA A 54 -8.31 -7.68 -10.48
C ALA A 54 -7.12 -7.58 -11.45
N LEU A 55 -6.00 -6.98 -11.03
CA LEU A 55 -4.80 -6.79 -11.85
C LEU A 55 -4.22 -8.10 -12.44
N PRO A 56 -4.18 -9.25 -11.75
CA PRO A 56 -3.76 -10.51 -12.35
C PRO A 56 -4.62 -10.96 -13.54
N PHE A 57 -5.88 -10.53 -13.61
CA PHE A 57 -6.82 -10.90 -14.68
C PHE A 57 -6.92 -9.83 -15.79
N LEU A 58 -6.73 -8.55 -15.45
CA LEU A 58 -6.93 -7.40 -16.33
C LEU A 58 -5.62 -6.70 -16.74
N GLY A 59 -4.50 -7.01 -16.09
CA GLY A 59 -3.27 -6.24 -16.17
C GLY A 59 -2.52 -6.42 -17.49
N HIS A 60 -2.10 -5.31 -18.10
CA HIS A 60 -1.10 -5.33 -19.16
C HIS A 60 0.27 -5.75 -18.60
N HIS A 61 0.92 -6.69 -19.28
CA HIS A 61 2.23 -7.21 -18.91
C HIS A 61 3.34 -6.18 -19.17
N ALA A 62 3.57 -5.26 -18.23
CA ALA A 62 4.79 -4.45 -18.25
C ALA A 62 5.91 -5.21 -17.51
N LYS A 63 6.98 -5.59 -18.24
CA LYS A 63 8.21 -6.21 -17.69
C LYS A 63 8.00 -7.43 -16.76
N GLY A 64 7.03 -8.29 -17.07
CA GLY A 64 6.82 -9.55 -16.32
C GLY A 64 6.10 -9.41 -14.97
N ALA A 65 5.64 -8.22 -14.57
CA ALA A 65 4.85 -8.02 -13.36
C ALA A 65 3.65 -7.10 -13.60
N THR A 66 2.43 -7.61 -13.40
CA THR A 66 1.15 -6.88 -13.51
C THR A 66 0.92 -5.95 -12.31
N ARG A 67 1.76 -4.90 -12.17
CA ARG A 67 1.72 -3.96 -11.02
C ARG A 67 1.08 -2.61 -11.33
N TRP A 68 1.04 -2.22 -12.60
CA TRP A 68 0.65 -0.88 -13.03
C TRP A 68 -0.68 -0.94 -13.78
N LEU A 69 -1.60 -0.07 -13.39
CA LEU A 69 -2.83 0.17 -14.14
C LEU A 69 -2.53 1.26 -15.18
N GLU A 70 -2.51 0.90 -16.46
CA GLU A 70 -2.41 1.89 -17.54
C GLU A 70 -3.80 2.45 -17.86
N LEU A 71 -3.98 3.74 -17.65
CA LEU A 71 -5.20 4.47 -17.97
C LEU A 71 -4.85 5.62 -18.90
N GLY A 72 -5.22 5.54 -20.19
CA GLY A 72 -5.22 6.67 -21.11
C GLY A 72 -3.91 7.49 -21.17
N GLY A 73 -2.75 6.86 -21.01
CA GLY A 73 -1.44 7.52 -21.06
C GLY A 73 -0.83 7.94 -19.72
N PHE A 74 -1.42 7.54 -18.59
CA PHE A 74 -0.79 7.56 -17.27
C PHE A 74 -0.80 6.17 -16.62
N THR A 75 0.18 5.92 -15.77
CA THR A 75 0.34 4.65 -15.04
C THR A 75 0.09 4.90 -13.56
N LEU A 76 -0.90 4.21 -13.00
CA LEU A 76 -1.26 4.34 -11.59
C LEU A 76 -0.94 3.04 -10.86
N GLN A 77 -0.22 3.14 -9.74
CA GLN A 77 0.08 1.99 -8.89
C GLN A 77 -0.92 1.95 -7.71
N PRO A 78 -1.86 0.99 -7.67
CA PRO A 78 -2.90 0.97 -6.63
C PRO A 78 -2.33 0.77 -5.22
N SER A 79 -1.20 0.07 -5.08
CA SER A 79 -0.55 -0.18 -3.79
C SER A 79 -0.05 1.10 -3.11
N GLU A 80 0.27 2.15 -3.87
CA GLU A 80 0.65 3.45 -3.32
C GLU A 80 -0.51 4.10 -2.54
N PHE A 81 -1.76 3.92 -3.00
CA PHE A 81 -2.96 4.42 -2.30
C PHE A 81 -3.38 3.51 -1.14
N MET A 82 -3.15 2.21 -1.26
CA MET A 82 -3.46 1.23 -0.22
C MET A 82 -2.67 1.50 1.07
N LYS A 83 -1.39 1.87 0.98
CA LYS A 83 -0.48 2.07 2.13
C LYS A 83 -0.99 3.10 3.15
N PRO A 84 -1.22 4.39 2.81
CA PRO A 84 -1.69 5.37 3.77
C PRO A 84 -3.07 5.01 4.32
N ALA A 85 -3.96 4.46 3.49
CA ALA A 85 -5.27 3.99 3.91
C ALA A 85 -5.17 2.87 4.96
N LEU A 86 -4.30 1.88 4.74
CA LEU A 86 -4.04 0.81 5.70
C LEU A 86 -3.57 1.39 7.04
N ILE A 87 -2.60 2.30 7.06
CA ILE A 87 -2.05 2.85 8.31
C ILE A 87 -3.12 3.60 9.12
N ILE A 88 -3.99 4.37 8.45
CA ILE A 88 -5.10 5.07 9.12
C ILE A 88 -6.08 4.05 9.72
N LEU A 89 -6.43 3.00 8.97
CA LEU A 89 -7.37 1.97 9.43
C LEU A 89 -6.80 1.14 10.58
N VAL A 90 -5.56 0.68 10.47
CA VAL A 90 -4.85 -0.06 11.51
C VAL A 90 -4.73 0.76 12.78
N SER A 91 -4.31 2.03 12.67
CA SER A 91 -4.22 2.94 13.82
C SER A 91 -5.58 3.16 14.47
N TRP A 92 -6.64 3.29 13.66
CA TRP A 92 -8.00 3.41 14.18
C TRP A 92 -8.45 2.13 14.90
N MET A 93 -8.18 0.95 14.34
CA MET A 93 -8.54 -0.33 14.97
C MET A 93 -7.78 -0.58 16.28
N PHE A 94 -6.51 -0.20 16.35
CA PHE A 94 -5.77 -0.25 17.62
C PHE A 94 -6.35 0.70 18.67
N ALA A 95 -6.69 1.93 18.27
CA ALA A 95 -7.33 2.88 19.17
C ALA A 95 -8.70 2.39 19.67
N GLU A 96 -9.46 1.69 18.83
CA GLU A 96 -10.76 1.12 19.23
C GLU A 96 -10.60 -0.11 20.14
N GLY A 97 -9.61 -0.96 19.88
CA GLY A 97 -9.29 -2.12 20.73
C GLY A 97 -8.88 -1.73 22.15
N GLN A 98 -8.16 -0.62 22.31
CA GLN A 98 -7.78 -0.11 23.63
C GLN A 98 -8.95 0.44 24.46
N LYS A 99 -10.07 0.80 23.83
CA LYS A 99 -11.27 1.26 24.57
C LYS A 99 -12.01 0.14 25.30
N GLY A 100 -11.64 -1.12 25.08
CA GLY A 100 -12.19 -2.27 25.81
C GLY A 100 -13.65 -2.60 25.50
N GLN A 101 -14.23 -2.05 24.42
CA GLN A 101 -15.65 -2.23 24.07
C GLN A 101 -15.97 -3.57 23.37
N GLY A 102 -15.13 -4.59 23.53
CA GLY A 102 -15.31 -5.91 22.91
C GLY A 102 -15.02 -5.98 21.40
N VAL A 103 -14.57 -4.89 20.78
CA VAL A 103 -14.12 -4.89 19.37
C VAL A 103 -12.72 -5.53 19.31
N PRO A 104 -12.50 -6.61 18.53
CA PRO A 104 -11.21 -7.28 18.45
C PRO A 104 -10.27 -6.52 17.49
N GLY A 105 -10.03 -5.24 17.78
CA GLY A 105 -9.34 -4.29 16.89
C GLY A 105 -7.93 -4.73 16.48
N VAL A 106 -7.21 -5.41 17.37
CA VAL A 106 -5.90 -6.00 17.04
C VAL A 106 -6.04 -7.02 15.92
N SER A 107 -6.93 -8.01 16.06
CA SER A 107 -7.12 -9.05 15.04
C SER A 107 -7.56 -8.49 13.68
N ILE A 108 -8.43 -7.47 13.68
CA ILE A 108 -8.88 -6.79 12.45
C ILE A 108 -7.70 -6.08 11.78
N ALA A 109 -6.86 -5.38 12.55
CA ALA A 109 -5.66 -4.74 12.02
C ALA A 109 -4.70 -5.74 11.37
N PHE A 110 -4.47 -6.89 12.01
CA PHE A 110 -3.67 -7.97 11.42
C PHE A 110 -4.29 -8.55 10.15
N CYS A 111 -5.62 -8.70 10.11
CA CYS A 111 -6.33 -9.19 8.93
C CYS A 111 -6.15 -8.22 7.74
N LEU A 112 -6.36 -6.92 7.95
CA LEU A 112 -6.13 -5.89 6.94
C LEU A 112 -4.68 -5.86 6.46
N TYR A 113 -3.72 -5.98 7.37
CA TYR A 113 -2.30 -6.05 7.03
C TYR A 113 -1.97 -7.31 6.22
N GLY A 114 -2.41 -8.48 6.68
CA GLY A 114 -2.16 -9.76 6.02
C GLY A 114 -2.73 -9.79 4.61
N LEU A 115 -3.95 -9.28 4.40
CA LEU A 115 -4.56 -9.16 3.08
C LEU A 115 -3.71 -8.29 2.14
N ALA A 116 -3.22 -7.14 2.62
CA ALA A 116 -2.37 -6.25 1.85
C ALA A 116 -1.04 -6.92 1.47
N VAL A 117 -0.40 -7.63 2.40
CA VAL A 117 0.87 -8.35 2.15
C VAL A 117 0.66 -9.47 1.12
N VAL A 118 -0.37 -10.29 1.26
CA VAL A 118 -0.66 -11.39 0.32
C VAL A 118 -0.84 -10.87 -1.11
N LEU A 119 -1.59 -9.77 -1.28
CA LEU A 119 -1.79 -9.18 -2.60
C LEU A 119 -0.52 -8.55 -3.19
N LEU A 120 0.33 -7.94 -2.37
CA LEU A 120 1.61 -7.41 -2.84
C LEU A 120 2.58 -8.52 -3.27
N LEU A 121 2.64 -9.61 -2.51
CA LEU A 121 3.47 -10.77 -2.82
C LEU A 121 2.97 -11.51 -4.08
N LEU A 122 1.66 -11.55 -4.32
CA LEU A 122 1.06 -12.04 -5.56
C LEU A 122 1.46 -11.21 -6.79
N GLN A 123 1.80 -9.93 -6.61
CA GLN A 123 2.28 -9.03 -7.66
C GLN A 123 3.81 -8.96 -7.74
N PRO A 124 4.51 -10.02 -7.30
CA PRO A 124 5.92 -10.02 -6.83
C PRO A 124 6.53 -8.72 -6.26
N ASP A 125 5.78 -7.84 -5.60
CA ASP A 125 6.28 -6.52 -5.18
C ASP A 125 6.90 -6.56 -3.76
N VAL A 126 8.11 -7.13 -3.69
CA VAL A 126 8.85 -7.30 -2.42
C VAL A 126 9.19 -5.95 -1.77
N GLY A 127 9.61 -4.97 -2.57
CA GLY A 127 9.99 -3.64 -2.06
C GLY A 127 8.84 -2.94 -1.33
N GLN A 128 7.65 -2.95 -1.94
CA GLN A 128 6.45 -2.37 -1.32
C GLN A 128 5.99 -3.16 -0.08
N THR A 129 6.17 -4.48 -0.10
CA THR A 129 5.85 -5.35 1.05
C THR A 129 6.73 -5.01 2.26
N ILE A 130 8.03 -4.75 2.06
CA ILE A 130 8.93 -4.36 3.16
C ILE A 130 8.50 -3.01 3.75
N LEU A 131 8.21 -2.02 2.90
CA LEU A 131 7.80 -0.68 3.34
C LEU A 131 6.51 -0.71 4.16
N ILE A 132 5.51 -1.48 3.72
CA ILE A 132 4.24 -1.59 4.45
C ILE A 132 4.41 -2.35 5.77
N THR A 133 5.31 -3.35 5.81
CA THR A 133 5.66 -4.08 7.03
C THR A 133 6.29 -3.17 8.08
N ILE A 134 7.25 -2.33 7.67
CA ILE A 134 7.90 -1.36 8.56
C ILE A 134 6.88 -0.35 9.09
N ALA A 135 6.03 0.20 8.21
CA ALA A 135 5.01 1.17 8.60
C ALA A 135 3.97 0.56 9.55
N PHE A 136 3.54 -0.68 9.30
CA PHE A 136 2.65 -1.42 10.21
C PHE A 136 3.32 -1.66 11.55
N GLY A 137 4.59 -2.10 11.58
CA GLY A 137 5.37 -2.29 12.79
C GLY A 137 5.50 -1.01 13.63
N ALA A 138 5.70 0.15 12.98
CA ALA A 138 5.74 1.44 13.66
C ALA A 138 4.38 1.81 14.29
N ALA A 139 3.27 1.63 13.56
CA ALA A 139 1.93 1.85 14.09
C ALA A 139 1.59 0.89 15.24
N PHE A 140 2.02 -0.37 15.12
CA PHE A 140 1.87 -1.40 16.13
C PHE A 140 2.63 -1.07 17.42
N PHE A 141 3.88 -0.61 17.28
CA PHE A 141 4.72 -0.18 18.41
C PHE A 141 4.08 1.01 19.15
N MET A 142 3.58 2.00 18.41
CA MET A 142 2.88 3.15 19.01
C MET A 142 1.59 2.75 19.73
N ALA A 143 0.93 1.66 19.31
CA ALA A 143 -0.28 1.16 19.94
C ALA A 143 -0.02 0.44 21.28
N GLY A 144 1.23 0.23 21.70
CA GLY A 144 1.57 -0.39 22.98
C GLY A 144 1.23 -1.88 23.09
N VAL A 145 1.05 -2.56 21.96
CA VAL A 145 0.73 -4.00 21.93
C VAL A 145 1.97 -4.82 22.32
N PRO A 146 1.85 -5.94 23.05
CA PRO A 146 3.00 -6.65 23.61
C PRO A 146 4.08 -7.03 22.57
N TRP A 147 5.35 -6.84 22.93
CA TRP A 147 6.53 -7.11 22.09
C TRP A 147 6.57 -8.53 21.50
N ALA A 148 5.97 -9.52 22.18
CA ALA A 148 5.89 -10.89 21.69
C ALA A 148 5.22 -10.99 20.30
N TRP A 149 4.19 -10.18 20.04
CA TRP A 149 3.52 -10.15 18.74
C TRP A 149 4.39 -9.47 17.66
N ILE A 150 5.21 -8.49 18.04
CA ILE A 150 6.19 -7.83 17.14
C ILE A 150 7.25 -8.85 16.69
N ILE A 151 7.80 -9.58 17.65
CA ILE A 151 8.83 -10.60 17.40
C ILE A 151 8.26 -11.73 16.53
N GLY A 152 7.03 -12.16 16.81
CA GLY A 152 6.31 -13.13 15.97
C GLY A 152 6.09 -12.64 14.54
N LEU A 153 5.67 -11.38 14.35
CA LEU A 153 5.49 -10.81 13.02
C LEU A 153 6.81 -10.69 12.26
N ALA A 154 7.88 -10.24 12.93
CA ALA A 154 9.20 -10.11 12.34
C ALA A 154 9.77 -11.47 11.90
N THR A 155 9.58 -12.52 12.71
CA THR A 155 10.02 -13.87 12.36
C THR A 155 9.22 -14.45 11.19
N VAL A 156 7.90 -14.27 11.14
CA VAL A 156 7.08 -14.69 9.99
C VAL A 156 7.44 -13.91 8.73
N ALA A 157 7.66 -12.59 8.83
CA ALA A 157 8.06 -11.77 7.69
C ALA A 157 9.45 -12.15 7.16
N MET A 158 10.43 -12.36 8.05
CA MET A 158 11.76 -12.84 7.69
C MET A 158 11.72 -14.24 7.09
N GLY A 159 10.98 -15.18 7.69
CA GLY A 159 10.82 -16.53 7.17
C GLY A 159 10.11 -16.55 5.81
N GLY A 160 9.09 -15.71 5.64
CA GLY A 160 8.42 -15.49 4.37
C GLY A 160 9.39 -14.96 3.30
N ALA A 161 10.13 -13.89 3.61
CA ALA A 161 11.12 -13.30 2.70
C ALA A 161 12.23 -14.29 2.32
N LEU A 162 12.76 -15.07 3.28
CA LEU A 162 13.73 -16.14 3.03
C LEU A 162 13.13 -17.25 2.16
N SER A 163 11.90 -17.69 2.43
CA SER A 163 11.24 -18.70 1.60
C SER A 163 11.03 -18.18 0.17
N LEU A 164 10.67 -16.91 0.01
CA LEU A 164 10.48 -16.29 -1.29
C LEU A 164 11.80 -16.18 -2.07
N TYR A 165 12.91 -15.89 -1.38
CA TYR A 165 14.25 -15.86 -1.97
C TYR A 165 14.68 -17.23 -2.51
N PHE A 166 14.29 -18.32 -1.83
CA PHE A 166 14.63 -19.69 -2.26
C PHE A 166 13.60 -20.35 -3.19
N VAL A 167 12.36 -19.87 -3.23
CA VAL A 167 11.25 -20.45 -4.03
C VAL A 167 11.04 -19.73 -5.35
N PHE A 168 11.35 -18.43 -5.43
CA PHE A 168 11.17 -17.65 -6.65
C PHE A 168 12.53 -17.21 -7.23
N ASP A 169 12.98 -17.87 -8.30
CA ASP A 169 14.21 -17.54 -9.06
C ASP A 169 14.28 -16.08 -9.56
N HIS A 170 13.15 -15.37 -9.57
CA HIS A 170 13.01 -13.99 -10.03
C HIS A 170 13.62 -12.93 -9.06
N VAL A 171 14.03 -13.32 -7.84
CA VAL A 171 14.70 -12.43 -6.88
C VAL A 171 16.23 -12.60 -6.92
N ALA A 172 16.72 -13.67 -7.54
CA ALA A 172 18.13 -14.02 -7.59
C ALA A 172 18.91 -13.40 -8.78
N SER A 173 18.26 -12.58 -9.61
CA SER A 173 18.88 -12.01 -10.82
C SER A 173 18.76 -10.50 -10.94
#